data_AF-A0A9Q1HJW8-F1
#
_entry.id   AF-A0A9Q1HJW8-F1
#
_cell.length_a   1.000
_cell.length_b   1.000
_cell.length_c   1.000
_cell.angle_alpha   90.00
_cell.angle_beta   90.00
_cell.angle_gamma   90.00
#
_symmetry.space_group_name_H-M   'P 1'
#
loop_
_entity.id
_entity.type
_entity.pdbx_description
1 polymer ?
#
loop_
_entity_poly.entity_id
_entity_poly.type
_entity_poly.pdbx_seq_one_letter_code
_entity_poly.pdbx_strand_id
1 'polypeptide(L)'
;MALLQQIKYSGITFGVLPDQILRMLLFFARSNGSKFVHFVRDRYMNNSIKNAERVKRGSCGVELIKIYADEQSVPKQWKKFLSGGSNKEALIEYLFKKWSNESNTLGDVTIFVAHGPVCHKLFQSPGSSNVSVEEVNALHCNHEEADTRMFLHCAYGWVMSENELSIDWMDLPPAPSSILEYVQCSCKKIEVSPKDMLVYPEWLAMHRPLQV
;
A
#
# COMPACT_ATOMS: atom_id res chain seq x y z
N MET A 1 -4.36 -2.54 1.27
CA MET A 1 -4.47 -4.00 1.58
C MET A 1 -5.09 -4.85 0.47
N ALA A 2 -5.84 -4.27 -0.48
CA ALA A 2 -6.58 -5.03 -1.50
C ALA A 2 -5.72 -6.04 -2.28
N LEU A 3 -4.50 -5.66 -2.67
CA LEU A 3 -3.54 -6.55 -3.34
C LEU A 3 -3.27 -7.84 -2.53
N LEU A 4 -3.04 -7.72 -1.22
CA LEU A 4 -2.82 -8.86 -0.31
C LEU A 4 -4.11 -9.57 0.11
N GLN A 5 -5.26 -9.19 -0.40
CA GLN A 5 -6.50 -9.95 -0.15
C GLN A 5 -6.87 -10.82 -1.35
N GLN A 6 -6.27 -10.54 -2.51
CA GLN A 6 -6.58 -11.15 -3.80
C GLN A 6 -5.68 -12.35 -4.14
N ILE A 7 -4.51 -12.49 -3.50
CA ILE A 7 -3.63 -13.65 -3.73
C ILE A 7 -4.32 -14.92 -3.20
N LYS A 8 -4.17 -16.05 -3.88
CA LYS A 8 -4.68 -17.34 -3.40
C LYS A 8 -3.72 -17.90 -2.36
N TYR A 9 -4.11 -17.83 -1.09
CA TYR A 9 -3.29 -18.22 0.06
C TYR A 9 -3.38 -19.71 0.45
N SER A 10 -4.24 -20.49 -0.22
CA SER A 10 -4.44 -21.89 0.14
C SER A 10 -3.19 -22.71 -0.17
N GLY A 11 -2.52 -23.21 0.86
CA GLY A 11 -1.41 -24.16 0.74
C GLY A 11 -0.04 -23.54 0.47
N ILE A 12 0.13 -22.21 0.64
CA ILE A 12 1.44 -21.55 0.54
C ILE A 12 2.05 -21.31 1.92
N THR A 13 3.37 -21.16 1.96
CA THR A 13 4.12 -20.80 3.16
C THR A 13 4.51 -19.33 3.15
N PHE A 14 4.95 -18.81 4.29
CA PHE A 14 5.48 -17.45 4.37
C PHE A 14 6.72 -17.28 3.50
N GLY A 15 7.55 -18.31 3.27
CA GLY A 15 8.71 -18.22 2.37
C GLY A 15 8.34 -17.97 0.90
N VAL A 16 7.24 -18.54 0.43
CA VAL A 16 6.80 -18.41 -0.99
C VAL A 16 6.04 -17.09 -1.24
N LEU A 17 5.42 -16.55 -0.20
CA LEU A 17 4.54 -15.38 -0.31
C LEU A 17 5.26 -14.10 -0.82
N PRO A 18 6.43 -13.69 -0.29
CA PRO A 18 7.18 -12.53 -0.77
C PRO A 18 7.49 -12.61 -2.26
N ASP A 19 7.90 -13.78 -2.76
CA ASP A 19 8.23 -13.98 -4.17
C ASP A 19 7.01 -13.80 -5.07
N GLN A 20 5.86 -14.34 -4.66
CA GLN A 20 4.62 -14.18 -5.42
C GLN A 20 4.19 -12.71 -5.52
N ILE A 21 4.27 -11.98 -4.41
CA ILE A 21 3.94 -10.55 -4.40
C ILE A 21 4.94 -9.78 -5.26
N LEU A 22 6.25 -10.05 -5.11
CA LEU A 22 7.29 -9.35 -5.83
C LEU A 22 7.16 -9.56 -7.34
N ARG A 23 6.97 -10.80 -7.79
CA ARG A 23 6.76 -11.13 -9.21
C ARG A 23 5.56 -10.39 -9.78
N MET A 24 4.47 -10.30 -9.04
CA MET A 24 3.28 -9.56 -9.46
C MET A 24 3.57 -8.06 -9.59
N LEU A 25 4.27 -7.45 -8.61
CA LEU A 25 4.65 -6.04 -8.66
C LEU A 25 5.57 -5.74 -9.85
N LEU A 26 6.60 -6.57 -10.06
CA LEU A 26 7.53 -6.44 -11.18
C LEU A 26 6.84 -6.65 -12.54
N PHE A 27 5.92 -7.61 -12.62
CA PHE A 27 5.10 -7.82 -13.82
C PHE A 27 4.31 -6.55 -14.15
N PHE A 28 3.56 -5.99 -13.18
CA PHE A 28 2.80 -4.77 -13.41
C PHE A 28 3.67 -3.58 -13.78
N ALA A 29 4.85 -3.42 -13.16
CA ALA A 29 5.77 -2.35 -13.51
C ALA A 29 6.21 -2.45 -14.97
N ARG A 30 6.71 -3.63 -15.36
CA ARG A 30 7.24 -3.88 -16.72
C ARG A 30 6.16 -3.82 -17.78
N SER A 31 4.97 -4.37 -17.53
CA SER A 31 3.85 -4.31 -18.45
C SER A 31 3.34 -2.89 -18.70
N ASN A 32 3.59 -1.97 -17.78
CA ASN A 32 3.26 -0.54 -17.93
C ASN A 32 4.48 0.33 -18.29
N GLY A 33 5.64 -0.27 -18.58
CA GLY A 33 6.88 0.47 -18.87
C GLY A 33 7.43 1.28 -17.68
N SER A 34 6.97 1.02 -16.46
CA SER A 34 7.44 1.72 -15.26
C SER A 34 8.72 1.09 -14.73
N LYS A 35 9.69 1.95 -14.40
CA LYS A 35 10.93 1.58 -13.67
C LYS A 35 10.79 1.67 -12.16
N PHE A 36 9.67 2.19 -11.66
CA PHE A 36 9.48 2.47 -10.24
C PHE A 36 8.20 1.82 -9.73
N VAL A 37 8.30 1.16 -8.59
CA VAL A 37 7.16 0.63 -7.83
C VAL A 37 7.17 1.24 -6.44
N HIS A 38 6.09 1.91 -6.06
CA HIS A 38 5.90 2.44 -4.71
C HIS A 38 4.95 1.54 -3.92
N PHE A 39 5.50 0.71 -3.05
CA PHE A 39 4.75 -0.15 -2.15
C PHE A 39 4.42 0.59 -0.85
N VAL A 40 3.34 1.37 -0.90
CA VAL A 40 2.85 2.21 0.21
C VAL A 40 1.71 1.52 0.95
N ARG A 41 1.73 1.61 2.28
CA ARG A 41 0.86 0.84 3.19
C ARG A 41 0.31 1.73 4.29
N ASP A 42 -0.81 1.34 4.91
CA ASP A 42 -1.21 1.99 6.16
C ASP A 42 -0.22 1.59 7.27
N ARG A 43 -0.08 2.46 8.26
CA ARG A 43 0.49 2.14 9.57
C ARG A 43 -0.64 1.75 10.52
N TYR A 44 -0.36 0.84 11.44
CA TYR A 44 -1.32 0.33 12.41
C TYR A 44 -0.85 0.65 13.83
N MET A 45 -1.22 1.82 14.31
CA MET A 45 -0.92 2.30 15.67
C MET A 45 -2.02 1.89 16.65
N ASN A 46 -1.65 1.43 17.85
CA ASN A 46 -2.62 1.01 18.86
C ASN A 46 -3.38 2.19 19.50
N ASN A 47 -2.78 3.38 19.51
CA ASN A 47 -3.29 4.59 20.12
C ASN A 47 -3.91 5.57 19.11
N SER A 48 -4.61 5.07 18.08
CA SER A 48 -5.27 5.93 17.09
C SER A 48 -6.80 5.82 17.12
N ILE A 49 -7.49 6.87 16.64
CA ILE A 49 -8.95 6.87 16.43
C ILE A 49 -9.36 5.71 15.52
N LYS A 50 -8.53 5.42 14.50
CA LYS A 50 -8.74 4.31 13.58
C LYS A 50 -8.63 2.97 14.29
N ASN A 51 -7.78 2.83 15.31
CA ASN A 51 -7.73 1.60 16.10
C ASN A 51 -9.03 1.37 16.87
N ALA A 52 -9.58 2.39 17.53
CA ALA A 52 -10.88 2.28 18.22
C ALA A 52 -12.00 1.85 17.25
N GLU A 53 -12.00 2.37 16.03
CA GLU A 53 -12.93 1.97 14.98
C GLU A 53 -12.71 0.52 14.50
N ARG A 54 -11.46 0.06 14.35
CA ARG A 54 -11.13 -1.32 13.98
C ARG A 54 -11.57 -2.32 15.05
N VAL A 55 -11.45 -1.95 16.33
CA VAL A 55 -11.95 -2.74 17.45
C VAL A 55 -13.45 -2.95 17.34
N LYS A 56 -14.21 -1.88 17.05
CA LYS A 56 -15.66 -1.98 16.82
C LYS A 56 -16.02 -2.84 15.61
N ARG A 57 -15.21 -2.82 14.54
CA ARG A 57 -15.44 -3.60 13.29
C ARG A 57 -15.05 -5.08 13.39
N GLY A 58 -14.64 -5.57 14.57
CA GLY A 58 -14.45 -7.00 14.81
C GLY A 58 -12.99 -7.46 14.89
N SER A 59 -12.08 -6.64 15.40
CA SER A 59 -10.75 -7.15 15.80
C SER A 59 -10.78 -8.02 17.06
N CYS A 60 -11.95 -8.18 17.68
CA CYS A 60 -12.15 -9.09 18.82
C CYS A 60 -11.88 -10.54 18.41
N GLY A 61 -10.91 -11.20 19.05
CA GLY A 61 -10.56 -12.59 18.78
C GLY A 61 -9.64 -12.83 17.58
N VAL A 62 -8.92 -11.80 17.11
CA VAL A 62 -7.78 -11.98 16.18
C VAL A 62 -6.54 -12.37 16.99
N GLU A 63 -6.02 -13.56 16.72
CA GLU A 63 -4.78 -14.03 17.33
C GLU A 63 -3.57 -13.34 16.69
N LEU A 64 -2.61 -12.94 17.52
CA LEU A 64 -1.32 -12.44 17.05
C LEU A 64 -0.51 -13.63 16.54
N ILE A 65 -0.27 -13.67 15.24
CA ILE A 65 0.52 -14.73 14.62
C ILE A 65 1.93 -14.18 14.39
N LYS A 66 2.89 -14.75 15.12
CA LYS A 66 4.31 -14.47 14.87
C LYS A 66 4.74 -15.21 13.60
N ILE A 67 5.42 -14.48 12.71
CA ILE A 67 6.08 -15.06 11.53
C ILE A 67 7.52 -15.35 11.96
N TYR A 68 7.90 -16.63 12.02
CA TYR A 68 9.20 -17.05 12.56
C TYR A 68 10.02 -17.93 11.61
N ALA A 69 9.39 -18.52 10.58
CA ALA A 69 10.06 -19.41 9.64
C ALA A 69 9.42 -19.34 8.25
N ASP A 70 10.19 -19.71 7.22
CA ASP A 70 9.75 -19.69 5.82
C ASP A 70 8.83 -20.87 5.49
N GLU A 71 8.99 -21.98 6.18
CA GLU A 71 8.19 -23.20 6.05
C GLU A 71 6.83 -23.04 6.75
N GLN A 72 6.68 -22.02 7.60
CA GLN A 72 5.43 -21.74 8.28
C GLN A 72 4.33 -21.50 7.26
N SER A 73 3.27 -22.29 7.33
CA SER A 73 2.10 -22.11 6.48
C SER A 73 1.42 -20.78 6.78
N VAL A 74 0.96 -20.09 5.73
CA VAL A 74 0.14 -18.90 5.94
C VAL A 74 -1.18 -19.27 6.63
N PRO A 75 -1.76 -18.39 7.47
CA PRO A 75 -2.98 -18.70 8.20
C PRO A 75 -4.14 -19.07 7.27
N LYS A 76 -4.81 -20.20 7.56
CA LYS A 76 -6.01 -20.64 6.81
C LYS A 76 -7.09 -19.55 6.77
N GLN A 77 -7.27 -18.82 7.88
CA GLN A 77 -8.17 -17.68 7.98
C GLN A 77 -7.45 -16.37 7.61
N TRP A 78 -6.91 -16.30 6.40
CA TRP A 78 -6.06 -15.17 5.95
C TRP A 78 -6.71 -13.79 6.11
N LYS A 79 -8.00 -13.66 5.75
CA LYS A 79 -8.74 -12.40 5.92
C LYS A 79 -8.80 -11.95 7.39
N LYS A 80 -8.92 -12.90 8.32
CA LYS A 80 -8.92 -12.64 9.77
C LYS A 80 -7.52 -12.28 10.26
N PHE A 81 -6.48 -12.97 9.79
CA PHE A 81 -5.09 -12.57 10.05
C PHE A 81 -4.85 -11.11 9.62
N LEU A 82 -5.27 -10.75 8.41
CA LEU A 82 -5.23 -9.40 7.86
C LEU A 82 -6.27 -8.43 8.45
N SER A 83 -7.05 -8.79 9.47
CA SER A 83 -7.82 -7.79 10.24
C SER A 83 -7.02 -7.24 11.43
N GLY A 84 -5.98 -7.94 11.89
CA GLY A 84 -5.13 -7.53 13.00
C GLY A 84 -4.06 -6.52 12.56
N GLY A 85 -4.01 -5.34 13.20
CA GLY A 85 -3.00 -4.32 12.92
C GLY A 85 -1.57 -4.84 13.07
N SER A 86 -1.26 -5.47 14.20
CA SER A 86 0.06 -6.04 14.49
C SER A 86 0.49 -7.12 13.49
N ASN A 87 -0.45 -7.96 13.05
CA ASN A 87 -0.21 -9.00 12.05
C ASN A 87 0.18 -8.38 10.70
N LYS A 88 -0.44 -7.25 10.33
CA LYS A 88 -0.13 -6.53 9.09
C LYS A 88 1.25 -5.88 9.14
N GLU A 89 1.59 -5.24 10.25
CA GLU A 89 2.94 -4.68 10.45
C GLU A 89 4.00 -5.78 10.38
N ALA A 90 3.79 -6.89 11.10
CA ALA A 90 4.70 -8.03 11.06
C ALA A 90 4.86 -8.62 9.65
N LEU A 91 3.76 -8.72 8.88
CA LEU A 91 3.82 -9.16 7.49
C LEU A 91 4.64 -8.20 6.63
N ILE A 92 4.48 -6.89 6.80
CA ILE A 92 5.23 -5.91 5.99
C ILE A 92 6.72 -5.93 6.30
N GLU A 93 7.06 -6.01 7.58
CA GLU A 93 8.45 -6.16 7.99
C GLU A 93 9.08 -7.42 7.42
N TYR A 94 8.33 -8.53 7.41
CA TYR A 94 8.79 -9.79 6.82
C TYR A 94 8.98 -9.68 5.29
N LEU A 95 8.05 -9.07 4.56
CA LEU A 95 8.19 -8.83 3.12
C LEU A 95 9.42 -7.97 2.80
N PHE A 96 9.61 -6.88 3.54
CA PHE A 96 10.77 -6.01 3.38
C PHE A 96 12.09 -6.79 3.58
N LYS A 97 12.21 -7.54 4.67
CA LYS A 97 13.39 -8.37 4.94
C LYS A 97 13.67 -9.38 3.83
N LYS A 98 12.62 -10.01 3.32
CA LYS A 98 12.73 -11.00 2.24
C LYS A 98 13.22 -10.38 0.94
N TRP A 99 12.60 -9.28 0.52
CA TRP A 99 13.01 -8.57 -0.68
C TRP A 99 14.40 -7.91 -0.56
N SER A 100 14.86 -7.62 0.65
CA SER A 100 16.18 -7.03 0.91
C SER A 100 17.32 -8.06 0.89
N ASN A 101 17.05 -9.30 1.27
CA ASN A 101 18.09 -10.31 1.53
C ASN A 101 18.16 -11.43 0.48
N GLU A 102 17.13 -11.60 -0.35
CA GLU A 102 17.10 -12.64 -1.37
C GLU A 102 17.70 -12.15 -2.68
N SER A 103 18.33 -13.08 -3.44
CA SER A 103 18.85 -12.84 -4.79
C SER A 103 17.73 -12.74 -5.83
N ASN A 104 16.70 -11.96 -5.52
CA ASN A 104 15.56 -11.71 -6.37
C ASN A 104 15.97 -10.74 -7.47
N THR A 105 15.70 -11.11 -8.73
CA THR A 105 16.05 -10.26 -9.87
C THR A 105 15.03 -9.13 -10.02
N LEU A 106 15.32 -7.99 -9.38
CA LEU A 106 14.60 -6.74 -9.62
C LEU A 106 14.82 -6.24 -11.06
N GLY A 107 15.99 -6.53 -11.61
CA GLY A 107 16.38 -6.08 -12.95
C GLY A 107 16.56 -4.56 -12.96
N ASP A 108 15.87 -3.87 -13.87
CA ASP A 108 15.89 -2.42 -14.02
C ASP A 108 14.81 -1.69 -13.19
N VAL A 109 14.01 -2.43 -12.43
CA VAL A 109 12.95 -1.87 -11.59
C VAL A 109 13.47 -1.56 -10.19
N THR A 110 13.20 -0.35 -9.72
CA THR A 110 13.44 0.08 -8.33
C THR A 110 12.14 0.03 -7.55
N ILE A 111 12.18 -0.54 -6.33
CA ILE A 111 11.01 -0.64 -5.45
C ILE A 111 11.21 0.21 -4.20
N PHE A 112 10.29 1.13 -3.96
CA PHE A 112 10.19 1.87 -2.70
C PHE A 112 9.24 1.13 -1.75
N VAL A 113 9.72 0.79 -0.56
CA VAL A 113 8.96 0.06 0.46
C VAL A 113 8.77 0.95 1.68
N ALA A 114 7.53 1.39 1.89
CA ALA A 114 7.19 2.27 2.99
C ALA A 114 6.66 1.44 4.18
N HIS A 115 7.49 1.23 5.20
CA HIS A 115 7.20 0.39 6.37
C HIS A 115 7.47 1.15 7.67
N GLY A 116 6.56 1.05 8.64
CA GLY A 116 6.59 1.95 9.79
C GLY A 116 6.66 3.43 9.36
N PRO A 117 7.49 4.26 10.01
CA PRO A 117 7.70 5.66 9.62
C PRO A 117 8.75 5.87 8.52
N VAL A 118 9.43 4.82 8.08
CA VAL A 118 10.58 4.89 7.17
C VAL A 118 10.22 4.42 5.76
N CYS A 119 11.08 4.75 4.81
CA CYS A 119 10.98 4.25 3.44
C CYS A 119 12.36 3.82 2.96
N HIS A 120 12.43 2.64 2.35
CA HIS A 120 13.66 2.14 1.73
C HIS A 120 13.44 1.95 0.23
N LYS A 121 14.47 2.26 -0.58
CA LYS A 121 14.53 1.85 -1.98
C LYS A 121 15.36 0.59 -2.12
N LEU A 122 14.82 -0.38 -2.86
CA LEU A 122 15.44 -1.63 -3.24
C LEU A 122 15.76 -1.56 -4.73
N PHE A 123 17.03 -1.73 -5.09
CA PHE A 123 17.48 -1.62 -6.48
C PHE A 123 18.63 -2.60 -6.74
N GLN A 124 18.88 -2.88 -8.02
CA GLN A 124 19.93 -3.80 -8.44
C GLN A 124 20.84 -3.09 -9.44
N SER A 125 22.14 -3.04 -9.13
CA SER A 125 23.12 -2.47 -10.04
C SER A 125 23.28 -3.34 -11.29
N PRO A 126 23.56 -2.74 -12.47
CA PRO A 126 23.81 -3.50 -13.69
C PRO A 126 24.89 -4.57 -13.48
N GLY A 127 24.57 -5.83 -13.80
CA GLY A 127 25.49 -6.96 -13.64
C GLY A 127 25.63 -7.53 -12.22
N SER A 128 24.99 -6.93 -11.21
CA SER A 128 24.92 -7.50 -9.86
C SER A 128 23.80 -8.54 -9.76
N SER A 129 24.00 -9.62 -9.00
CA SER A 129 22.94 -10.53 -8.57
C SER A 129 22.25 -10.11 -7.27
N ASN A 130 22.82 -9.11 -6.58
CA ASN A 130 22.42 -8.73 -5.23
C ASN A 130 21.57 -7.46 -5.25
N VAL A 131 20.52 -7.46 -4.43
CA VAL A 131 19.69 -6.29 -4.15
C VAL A 131 20.44 -5.36 -3.19
N SER A 132 20.49 -4.09 -3.54
CA SER A 132 20.97 -3.00 -2.69
C SER A 132 19.80 -2.30 -2.03
N VAL A 133 20.00 -1.88 -0.78
CA VAL A 133 18.98 -1.23 0.05
C VAL A 133 19.50 0.12 0.49
N GLU A 134 18.70 1.16 0.33
CA GLU A 134 19.03 2.50 0.80
C GLU A 134 17.79 3.15 1.42
N GLU A 135 17.95 3.76 2.59
CA GLU A 135 16.91 4.55 3.25
C GLU A 135 16.70 5.89 2.52
N VAL A 136 15.44 6.27 2.32
CA VAL A 136 15.06 7.49 1.61
C VAL A 136 14.43 8.45 2.60
N ASN A 137 15.26 9.26 3.26
CA ASN A 137 14.83 10.21 4.30
C ASN A 137 13.72 11.15 3.83
N ALA A 138 13.75 11.58 2.57
CA ALA A 138 12.73 12.44 1.98
C ALA A 138 11.33 11.79 1.92
N LEU A 139 11.26 10.46 2.03
CA LEU A 139 10.03 9.67 2.02
C LEU A 139 9.60 9.21 3.41
N HIS A 140 10.24 9.71 4.48
CA HIS A 140 9.81 9.43 5.85
C HIS A 140 8.45 10.06 6.12
N CYS A 141 7.54 9.28 6.68
CA CYS A 141 6.18 9.73 6.90
C CYS A 141 5.57 9.01 8.11
N ASN A 142 5.12 9.79 9.08
CA ASN A 142 4.48 9.27 10.28
C ASN A 142 2.95 9.10 10.13
N HIS A 143 2.37 9.51 9.00
CA HIS A 143 0.92 9.41 8.77
C HIS A 143 0.43 7.96 8.83
N GLU A 144 -0.81 7.78 9.29
CA GLU A 144 -1.41 6.47 9.47
C GLU A 144 -1.89 5.85 8.15
N GLU A 145 -2.55 6.60 7.27
CA GLU A 145 -3.23 6.05 6.10
C GLU A 145 -2.36 6.09 4.83
N ALA A 146 -2.39 5.01 4.04
CA ALA A 146 -1.56 4.89 2.83
C ALA A 146 -1.79 6.02 1.82
N ASP A 147 -3.04 6.43 1.62
CA ASP A 147 -3.42 7.50 0.70
C ASP A 147 -2.71 8.82 1.01
N THR A 148 -2.64 9.20 2.29
CA THR A 148 -1.91 10.40 2.71
C THR A 148 -0.40 10.26 2.57
N ARG A 149 0.13 9.05 2.81
CA ARG A 149 1.56 8.75 2.60
C ARG A 149 1.92 8.79 1.12
N MET A 150 1.00 8.38 0.23
CA MET A 150 1.22 8.37 -1.22
C MET A 150 1.51 9.76 -1.79
N PHE A 151 1.00 10.85 -1.21
CA PHE A 151 1.33 12.21 -1.66
C PHE A 151 2.83 12.48 -1.65
N LEU A 152 3.55 12.00 -0.62
CA LEU A 152 5.00 12.17 -0.52
C LEU A 152 5.75 11.33 -1.58
N HIS A 153 5.23 10.16 -1.89
CA HIS A 153 5.78 9.31 -2.95
C HIS A 153 5.51 9.87 -4.35
N CYS A 154 4.35 10.51 -4.57
CA CYS A 154 4.11 11.28 -5.77
C CYS A 154 5.06 12.47 -5.87
N ALA A 155 5.28 13.20 -4.76
CA ALA A 155 6.24 14.31 -4.61
C ALA A 155 7.67 13.95 -5.02
N TYR A 156 8.11 12.74 -4.69
CA TYR A 156 9.45 12.27 -4.99
C TYR A 156 9.71 12.06 -6.50
N GLY A 157 8.65 11.99 -7.31
CA GLY A 157 8.76 11.98 -8.77
C GLY A 157 8.73 13.37 -9.43
N TRP A 158 8.76 14.47 -8.66
CA TRP A 158 8.62 15.81 -9.23
C TRP A 158 9.91 16.24 -9.92
N VAL A 159 9.74 16.92 -11.05
CA VAL A 159 10.84 17.45 -11.85
C VAL A 159 10.88 18.96 -11.64
N MET A 160 12.07 19.46 -11.28
CA MET A 160 12.34 20.90 -11.26
C MET A 160 12.64 21.34 -12.68
N SER A 161 11.75 22.12 -13.27
CA SER A 161 11.94 22.77 -14.57
C SER A 161 11.78 24.27 -14.39
N GLU A 162 12.74 25.05 -14.89
CA GLU A 162 12.64 26.52 -14.95
C GLU A 162 12.25 27.21 -13.62
N ASN A 163 12.80 26.74 -12.49
CA ASN A 163 12.50 27.24 -11.14
C ASN A 163 11.05 27.00 -10.64
N GLU A 164 10.25 26.23 -11.36
CA GLU A 164 8.90 25.81 -10.96
C GLU A 164 8.91 24.32 -10.60
N LEU A 165 8.38 23.98 -9.43
CA LEU A 165 8.25 22.60 -8.97
C LEU A 165 6.95 22.04 -9.57
N SER A 166 7.05 21.34 -10.69
CA SER A 166 5.90 20.71 -11.37
C SER A 166 5.78 19.23 -11.01
N ILE A 167 4.55 18.77 -10.78
CA ILE A 167 4.26 17.34 -10.77
C ILE A 167 4.46 16.87 -12.21
N ASP A 168 5.38 15.92 -12.42
CA ASP A 168 5.43 15.17 -13.67
C ASP A 168 4.21 14.24 -13.68
N TRP A 169 3.09 14.79 -14.15
CA TRP A 169 1.85 14.05 -14.29
C TRP A 169 2.11 12.94 -15.30
N MET A 170 1.82 11.71 -14.92
CA MET A 170 1.84 10.62 -15.91
C MET A 170 0.81 10.95 -16.99
N ASP A 171 1.22 11.01 -18.25
CA ASP A 171 0.32 11.06 -19.43
C ASP A 171 -0.44 9.74 -19.63
N LEU A 172 -0.19 8.75 -18.77
CA LEU A 172 -0.86 7.47 -18.78
C LEU A 172 -2.32 7.64 -18.31
N PRO A 173 -3.26 6.89 -18.92
CA PRO A 173 -4.64 6.88 -18.47
C PRO A 173 -4.75 6.49 -16.99
N PRO A 174 -5.89 6.78 -16.33
CA PRO A 174 -6.18 6.30 -14.97
C PRO A 174 -5.81 4.82 -14.84
N ALA A 175 -5.45 4.39 -13.62
CA ALA A 175 -4.96 3.03 -13.31
C ALA A 175 -5.54 1.98 -14.27
N PRO A 176 -4.71 1.17 -14.94
CA PRO A 176 -5.17 0.22 -15.96
C PRO A 176 -6.39 -0.56 -15.48
N SER A 177 -7.32 -0.90 -16.38
CA SER A 177 -8.56 -1.60 -16.01
C SER A 177 -8.30 -2.86 -15.16
N SER A 178 -7.18 -3.54 -15.43
CA SER A 178 -6.69 -4.68 -14.64
C SER A 178 -6.43 -4.35 -13.16
N ILE A 179 -6.00 -3.12 -12.83
CA ILE A 179 -5.82 -2.64 -11.46
C ILE A 179 -7.15 -2.14 -10.87
N LEU A 180 -8.00 -1.48 -11.66
CA LEU A 180 -9.30 -0.96 -11.21
C LEU A 180 -10.24 -2.06 -10.72
N GLU A 181 -10.16 -3.26 -11.30
CA GLU A 181 -10.87 -4.45 -10.82
C GLU A 181 -10.54 -4.79 -9.35
N TYR A 182 -9.36 -4.40 -8.86
CA TYR A 182 -8.94 -4.63 -7.47
C TYR A 182 -9.34 -3.50 -6.50
N VAL A 183 -9.85 -2.36 -6.99
CA VAL A 183 -10.21 -1.19 -6.17
C VAL A 183 -11.68 -1.23 -5.74
N GLN A 184 -12.51 -2.07 -6.36
CA GLN A 184 -13.94 -2.14 -6.06
C GLN A 184 -14.18 -2.78 -4.67
N CYS A 185 -14.76 -2.02 -3.74
CA CYS A 185 -15.23 -2.58 -2.48
C CYS A 185 -16.36 -3.59 -2.75
N SER A 186 -16.28 -4.77 -2.13
CA SER A 186 -17.39 -5.75 -2.05
C SER A 186 -18.45 -5.39 -1.00
N CYS A 187 -18.45 -4.14 -0.54
CA CYS A 187 -19.47 -3.56 0.32
C CYS A 187 -20.83 -3.76 -0.37
N LYS A 188 -21.78 -4.44 0.29
CA LYS A 188 -23.18 -4.44 -0.18
C LYS A 188 -23.59 -2.99 -0.32
N LYS A 189 -24.04 -2.58 -1.51
CA LYS A 189 -24.76 -1.31 -1.68
C LYS A 189 -25.90 -1.36 -0.68
N ILE A 190 -25.79 -0.59 0.40
CA ILE A 190 -26.93 -0.34 1.26
C ILE A 190 -27.84 0.49 0.38
N GLU A 191 -28.95 -0.10 -0.07
CA GLU A 191 -30.06 0.70 -0.60
C GLU A 191 -30.54 1.55 0.57
N VAL A 192 -30.01 2.76 0.66
CA VAL A 192 -30.46 3.73 1.66
C VAL A 192 -31.86 4.13 1.22
N SER A 193 -32.87 3.76 2.01
CA SER A 193 -34.23 4.22 1.77
C SER A 193 -34.24 5.75 1.85
N PRO A 194 -35.06 6.46 1.05
CA PRO A 194 -35.11 7.93 1.07
C PRO A 194 -35.45 8.55 2.44
N LYS A 195 -35.83 7.72 3.44
CA LYS A 195 -36.20 8.17 4.79
C LYS A 195 -35.00 8.34 5.73
N ASP A 196 -33.81 7.85 5.37
CA ASP A 196 -32.59 7.97 6.19
C ASP A 196 -31.63 9.06 5.68
N MET A 197 -32.05 9.84 4.68
CA MET A 197 -31.30 11.01 4.21
C MET A 197 -31.51 12.15 5.20
N LEU A 198 -30.60 12.26 6.17
CA LEU A 198 -30.48 13.46 7.01
C LEU A 198 -30.36 14.67 6.07
N VAL A 199 -31.39 15.52 6.12
CA VAL A 199 -31.45 16.82 5.47
C VAL A 199 -30.25 17.64 5.97
N TYR A 200 -29.30 17.89 5.08
CA TYR A 200 -28.26 18.90 5.33
C TYR A 200 -28.93 20.28 5.34
N PRO A 201 -28.75 21.11 6.38
CA PRO A 201 -29.26 22.48 6.38
C PRO A 201 -28.57 23.32 5.30
N GLU A 202 -29.36 24.15 4.61
CA GLU A 202 -29.01 25.08 3.51
C GLU A 202 -28.02 26.20 3.90
N TRP A 203 -26.81 25.89 4.35
CA TRP A 203 -25.80 26.91 4.73
C TRP A 203 -24.49 26.91 3.92
N LEU A 204 -24.40 26.17 2.81
CA LEU A 204 -23.24 26.21 1.89
C LEU A 204 -23.55 26.73 0.48
N ALA A 205 -24.68 27.42 0.29
CA ALA A 205 -25.05 28.10 -0.96
C ALA A 205 -24.88 29.63 -0.89
N MET A 206 -23.82 30.13 -0.26
CA MET A 206 -23.39 31.52 -0.38
C MET A 206 -21.96 31.62 -0.91
N HIS A 207 -21.80 31.34 -2.21
CA HIS A 207 -20.78 32.00 -3.01
C HIS A 207 -21.45 33.07 -3.88
N ARG A 208 -21.44 34.30 -3.37
CA ARG A 208 -21.58 35.50 -4.22
C ARG A 208 -20.29 35.65 -5.03
N PRO A 209 -20.36 35.97 -6.33
CA PRO A 209 -19.17 36.27 -7.12
C PRO A 209 -18.59 37.61 -6.63
N LEU A 210 -17.29 37.63 -6.34
CA LEU A 210 -16.55 38.89 -6.18
C LEU A 210 -16.32 39.47 -7.58
N GLN A 211 -17.11 40.47 -7.94
CA GLN A 211 -16.75 41.49 -8.91
C GLN A 211 -16.34 42.74 -8.13
N VAL A 212 -15.04 43.07 -8.14
CA VAL A 212 -14.46 44.41 -8.36
C VAL A 212 -13.09 44.20 -8.96
#